data_AF-A0A084QKW9-F1
#
_entry.id   AF-A0A084QKW9-F1
#
_cell.length_a   1.000
_cell.length_b   1.000
_cell.length_c   1.000
_cell.angle_alpha   90.00
_cell.angle_beta   90.00
_cell.angle_gamma   90.00
#
_symmetry.space_group_name_H-M   'P 1'
#
loop_
_entity.id
_entity.type
_entity.pdbx_description
1 polymer ?
#
loop_
_entity_poly.entity_id
_entity_poly.type
_entity_poly.pdbx_seq_one_letter_code
_entity_poly.pdbx_strand_id
1 'polypeptide(L)'
;MSRQAHETPGNTDLSTENKVLTTGAAATQDFGPLKNVCAHLNAFHVYADDRNRFVEANHYCAHLNDEVRQCLLYDSPDPGARLIGIEYMITANLYATLPAEERRLWHSHVYEVKSGMLVMPNNAVPAAAWELAENKEMEQVVRLYGKVYHLWQTDRGDRLPLGEPKLMTSFTADGQFDFEKHVGERDRRLGTDYARNREVRKDIEAPEIHPDADQVWKK
;
A
#
# COMPACT_ATOMS: atom_id res chain seq x y z
N MET A 1 17.11 -16.01 0.92
CA MET A 1 17.76 -15.35 2.08
C MET A 1 16.65 -14.90 3.01
N SER A 2 16.53 -15.52 4.18
CA SER A 2 15.50 -15.19 5.17
C SER A 2 15.73 -13.76 5.64
N ARG A 3 14.72 -12.87 5.56
CA ARG A 3 14.81 -11.58 6.26
C ARG A 3 15.03 -11.87 7.76
N GLN A 4 15.85 -11.04 8.40
CA GLN A 4 15.84 -10.91 9.85
C GLN A 4 14.39 -10.74 10.30
N ALA A 5 13.99 -11.45 11.36
CA ALA A 5 12.71 -11.21 12.01
C ALA A 5 12.53 -9.69 12.22
N HIS A 6 11.31 -9.20 12.06
CA HIS A 6 10.96 -7.79 12.25
C HIS A 6 11.16 -7.43 13.74
N GLU A 7 12.41 -7.22 14.17
CA GLU A 7 12.79 -7.08 15.57
C GLU A 7 12.59 -5.65 16.06
N THR A 8 11.33 -5.35 16.41
CA THR A 8 11.03 -4.26 17.33
C THR A 8 11.79 -4.51 18.64
N PRO A 9 12.50 -3.52 19.20
CA PRO A 9 13.32 -3.70 20.40
C PRO A 9 12.44 -4.01 21.61
N GLY A 10 12.92 -4.90 22.48
CA GLY A 10 12.23 -5.36 23.66
C GLY A 10 12.23 -6.89 23.77
N ASN A 11 11.47 -7.43 24.72
CA ASN A 11 11.21 -8.86 24.77
C ASN A 11 10.33 -9.24 23.57
N THR A 12 10.78 -10.19 22.76
CA THR A 12 10.10 -10.62 21.52
C THR A 12 8.77 -11.30 21.80
N ASP A 13 8.62 -11.85 23.01
CA ASP A 13 7.39 -12.46 23.50
C ASP A 13 6.67 -11.56 24.49
N LEU A 14 5.34 -11.45 24.33
CA LEU A 14 4.49 -10.98 25.41
C LEU A 14 4.70 -11.87 26.65
N SER A 15 4.81 -11.26 27.83
CA SER A 15 4.85 -12.00 29.09
C SER A 15 3.61 -12.89 29.23
N THR A 16 3.70 -13.97 30.01
CA THR A 16 2.54 -14.85 30.26
C THR A 16 1.33 -14.05 30.79
N GLU A 17 1.59 -13.09 31.67
CA GLU A 17 0.59 -12.16 32.19
C GLU A 17 -0.08 -11.37 31.05
N ASN A 18 0.70 -10.72 30.19
CA ASN A 18 0.16 -9.97 29.06
C ASN A 18 -0.58 -10.89 28.09
N LYS A 19 -0.07 -12.09 27.78
CA LYS A 19 -0.76 -13.05 26.91
C LYS A 19 -2.16 -13.39 27.44
N VAL A 20 -2.29 -13.63 28.75
CA VAL A 20 -3.59 -13.93 29.38
C VAL A 20 -4.51 -12.70 29.35
N LEU A 21 -4.00 -11.54 29.74
CA LEU A 21 -4.77 -10.29 29.76
C LEU A 21 -5.27 -9.90 28.35
N THR A 22 -4.37 -9.92 27.35
CA THR A 22 -4.73 -9.55 25.97
C THR A 22 -5.64 -10.57 25.33
N THR A 23 -5.52 -11.87 25.65
CA THR A 23 -6.46 -12.89 25.14
C THR A 23 -7.86 -12.68 25.72
N GLY A 24 -7.97 -12.43 27.04
CA GLY A 24 -9.24 -12.14 27.68
C GLY A 24 -9.89 -10.87 27.15
N ALA A 25 -9.09 -9.81 26.97
CA ALA A 25 -9.55 -8.57 26.35
C ALA A 25 -9.99 -8.79 24.90
N ALA A 26 -9.21 -9.50 24.08
CA ALA A 26 -9.54 -9.75 22.69
C ALA A 26 -10.81 -10.60 22.51
N ALA A 27 -11.13 -11.47 23.47
CA ALA A 27 -12.34 -12.28 23.45
C ALA A 27 -13.60 -11.51 23.86
N THR A 28 -13.47 -10.37 24.55
CA THR A 28 -14.60 -9.65 25.17
C THR A 28 -14.84 -8.26 24.59
N GLN A 29 -13.81 -7.61 24.03
CA GLN A 29 -13.92 -6.31 23.40
C GLN A 29 -14.41 -6.43 21.95
N ASP A 30 -15.17 -5.43 21.49
CA ASP A 30 -15.59 -5.35 20.10
C ASP A 30 -14.62 -4.51 19.26
N PHE A 31 -13.93 -5.15 18.32
CA PHE A 31 -13.06 -4.49 17.35
C PHE A 31 -13.82 -4.06 16.09
N GLY A 32 -15.03 -3.52 16.26
CA GLY A 32 -15.94 -3.10 15.18
C GLY A 32 -15.24 -2.38 14.01
N PRO A 33 -14.45 -1.32 14.24
CA PRO A 33 -13.77 -0.60 13.17
C PRO A 33 -12.80 -1.45 12.32
N LEU A 34 -12.11 -2.43 12.93
CA LEU A 34 -11.15 -3.28 12.21
C LEU A 34 -11.84 -4.32 11.32
N LYS A 35 -13.10 -4.67 11.62
CA LYS A 35 -13.90 -5.61 10.80
C LYS A 35 -14.27 -5.04 9.42
N ASN A 36 -14.09 -3.74 9.20
CA ASN A 36 -14.36 -3.09 7.92
C ASN A 36 -13.22 -3.23 6.91
N VAL A 37 -12.06 -3.78 7.31
CA VAL A 37 -10.96 -4.08 6.38
C VAL A 37 -11.40 -5.20 5.43
N CYS A 38 -11.48 -4.89 4.13
CA CYS A 38 -12.03 -5.77 3.11
C CYS A 38 -11.07 -6.10 1.96
N ALA A 39 -9.93 -5.41 1.87
CA ALA A 39 -8.95 -5.62 0.81
C ALA A 39 -7.51 -5.63 1.35
N HIS A 40 -6.70 -6.54 0.82
CA HIS A 40 -5.25 -6.53 0.97
C HIS A 40 -4.62 -6.19 -0.39
N LEU A 41 -3.92 -5.07 -0.48
CA LEU A 41 -3.12 -4.69 -1.65
C LEU A 41 -1.65 -4.63 -1.29
N ASN A 42 -0.79 -4.77 -2.29
CA ASN A 42 0.65 -4.61 -2.14
C ASN A 42 1.22 -3.76 -3.28
N ALA A 43 1.99 -2.73 -2.93
CA ALA A 43 2.59 -1.78 -3.85
C ALA A 43 3.94 -1.26 -3.29
N PHE A 44 4.57 -0.33 -4.00
CA PHE A 44 5.82 0.30 -3.59
C PHE A 44 5.66 1.80 -3.52
N HIS A 45 6.01 2.36 -2.38
CA HIS A 45 6.02 3.79 -2.13
C HIS A 45 7.42 4.36 -2.24
N VAL A 46 7.54 5.58 -2.74
CA VAL A 46 8.77 6.38 -2.78
C VAL A 46 8.60 7.62 -1.90
N TYR A 47 9.69 8.02 -1.22
CA TYR A 47 9.66 9.23 -0.38
C TYR A 47 9.55 10.48 -1.25
N ALA A 48 8.64 11.38 -0.90
CA ALA A 48 8.44 12.62 -1.66
C ALA A 48 9.67 13.55 -1.60
N ASP A 49 10.44 13.49 -0.51
CA ASP A 49 11.63 14.30 -0.29
C ASP A 49 12.96 13.57 -0.62
N ASP A 50 12.94 12.26 -0.85
CA ASP A 50 14.11 11.48 -1.27
C ASP A 50 13.72 10.33 -2.23
N ARG A 51 13.75 10.63 -3.52
CA ARG A 51 13.31 9.71 -4.57
C ARG A 51 14.21 8.48 -4.77
N ASN A 52 15.33 8.39 -4.06
CA ASN A 52 16.21 7.22 -4.11
C ASN A 52 15.82 6.14 -3.08
N ARG A 53 14.89 6.46 -2.19
CA ARG A 53 14.41 5.55 -1.14
C ARG A 53 12.98 5.15 -1.42
N PHE A 54 12.69 3.87 -1.16
CA PHE A 54 11.35 3.32 -1.35
C PHE A 54 11.05 2.25 -0.30
N VAL A 55 9.77 1.96 -0.13
CA VAL A 55 9.24 0.99 0.83
C VAL A 55 8.19 0.15 0.12
N GLU A 56 8.33 -1.17 0.15
CA GLU A 56 7.22 -2.07 -0.18
C GLU A 56 6.19 -2.01 0.93
N ALA A 57 4.93 -1.73 0.59
CA ALA A 57 3.85 -1.54 1.56
C ALA A 57 2.72 -2.54 1.33
N ASN A 58 2.19 -3.07 2.44
CA ASN A 58 1.00 -3.92 2.47
C ASN A 58 -0.17 -3.09 2.99
N HIS A 59 -1.17 -2.88 2.15
CA HIS A 59 -2.32 -2.03 2.39
C HIS A 59 -3.48 -2.90 2.83
N TYR A 60 -3.98 -2.67 4.02
CA TYR A 60 -5.20 -3.29 4.53
C TYR A 60 -6.29 -2.24 4.55
N CYS A 61 -7.12 -2.25 3.51
CA CYS A 61 -8.03 -1.15 3.19
C CYS A 61 -9.46 -1.44 3.63
N ALA A 62 -10.13 -0.37 4.05
CA ALA A 62 -11.56 -0.31 4.30
C ALA A 62 -12.18 0.79 3.44
N HIS A 63 -13.36 0.51 2.87
CA HIS A 63 -14.15 1.50 2.15
C HIS A 63 -15.03 2.24 3.17
N LEU A 64 -14.88 3.55 3.29
CA LEU A 64 -15.78 4.36 4.11
C LEU A 64 -17.09 4.65 3.38
N ASN A 65 -17.01 4.82 2.07
CA ASN A 65 -18.10 4.90 1.11
C ASN A 65 -17.53 4.61 -0.30
N ASP A 66 -18.35 4.81 -1.34
CA ASP A 66 -17.95 4.56 -2.74
C ASP A 66 -16.83 5.49 -3.24
N GLU A 67 -16.60 6.63 -2.56
CA GLU A 67 -15.65 7.66 -2.99
C GLU A 67 -14.41 7.79 -2.10
N VAL A 68 -14.40 7.17 -0.92
CA VAL A 68 -13.33 7.31 0.07
C VAL A 68 -12.94 5.94 0.64
N ARG A 69 -11.65 5.63 0.51
CA ARG A 69 -11.01 4.47 1.12
C ARG A 69 -9.92 4.92 2.08
N GLN A 70 -9.67 4.11 3.08
CA GLN A 70 -8.55 4.30 4.01
C GLN A 70 -7.85 2.97 4.25
N CYS A 71 -6.53 3.00 4.36
CA CYS A 71 -5.72 1.80 4.49
C CYS A 71 -4.74 1.93 5.65
N LEU A 72 -4.64 0.86 6.43
CA LEU A 72 -3.52 0.64 7.34
C LEU A 72 -2.37 0.06 6.53
N LEU A 73 -1.17 0.64 6.65
CA LEU A 73 0.01 0.22 5.88
C LEU A 73 0.98 -0.54 6.79
N TYR A 74 1.40 -1.72 6.36
CA TYR A 74 2.35 -2.58 7.06
C TYR A 74 3.60 -2.88 6.23
N ASP A 75 4.74 -3.10 6.88
CA ASP A 75 6.02 -3.42 6.23
C ASP A 75 6.16 -4.88 5.75
N SER A 76 5.22 -5.74 6.13
CA SER A 76 5.06 -7.11 5.62
C SER A 76 3.60 -7.57 5.77
N PRO A 77 3.20 -8.67 5.10
CA PRO A 77 1.89 -9.28 5.30
C PRO A 77 1.87 -10.31 6.46
N ASP A 78 3.00 -10.47 7.16
CA ASP A 78 3.19 -11.54 8.15
C ASP A 78 2.65 -11.14 9.53
N PRO A 79 2.28 -12.11 10.39
CA PRO A 79 1.96 -11.82 11.78
C PRO A 79 3.09 -11.07 12.49
N GLY A 80 2.75 -9.99 13.21
CA GLY A 80 3.73 -9.14 13.89
C GLY A 80 4.37 -8.06 13.02
N ALA A 81 3.89 -7.87 11.79
CA ALA A 81 4.27 -6.74 10.95
C ALA A 81 4.08 -5.40 11.67
N ARG A 82 4.95 -4.45 11.35
CA ARG A 82 4.90 -3.11 11.93
C ARG A 82 3.91 -2.26 11.14
N LEU A 83 3.00 -1.58 11.84
CA LEU A 83 2.19 -0.53 11.24
C LEU A 83 3.11 0.65 10.90
N ILE A 84 3.32 0.88 9.60
CA ILE A 84 4.26 1.90 9.11
C ILE A 84 3.57 3.18 8.66
N GLY A 85 2.27 3.17 8.39
CA GLY A 85 1.61 4.36 7.86
C GLY A 85 0.12 4.20 7.59
N ILE A 86 -0.43 5.24 6.97
CA ILE A 86 -1.83 5.31 6.57
C ILE A 86 -1.87 5.85 5.14
N GLU A 87 -2.80 5.32 4.36
CA GLU A 87 -3.21 5.90 3.09
C GLU A 87 -4.68 6.26 3.10
N TYR A 88 -5.01 7.39 2.46
CA TYR A 88 -6.36 7.70 2.02
C TYR A 88 -6.41 7.69 0.51
N MET A 89 -7.44 7.06 -0.05
CA MET A 89 -7.68 7.08 -1.49
C MET A 89 -9.05 7.70 -1.76
N ILE A 90 -9.11 8.64 -2.70
CA ILE A 90 -10.35 9.34 -3.06
C ILE A 90 -10.58 9.35 -4.56
N THR A 91 -11.84 9.49 -4.97
CA THR A 91 -12.21 9.65 -6.38
C THR A 91 -11.66 10.95 -6.97
N ALA A 92 -11.52 10.97 -8.29
CA ALA A 92 -11.18 12.18 -9.03
C ALA A 92 -12.14 13.36 -8.75
N ASN A 93 -13.43 13.06 -8.49
CA ASN A 93 -14.43 14.07 -8.15
C ASN A 93 -14.08 14.78 -6.83
N LEU A 94 -13.84 14.03 -5.77
CA LEU A 94 -13.43 14.60 -4.48
C LEU A 94 -12.08 15.30 -4.60
N TYR A 95 -11.12 14.69 -5.30
CA TYR A 95 -9.80 15.27 -5.50
C TYR A 95 -9.86 16.65 -6.18
N ALA A 96 -10.71 16.82 -7.19
CA ALA A 96 -10.89 18.10 -7.88
C ALA A 96 -11.42 19.23 -6.98
N THR A 97 -12.10 18.89 -5.87
CA THR A 97 -12.59 19.87 -4.88
C THR A 97 -11.53 20.34 -3.89
N LEU A 98 -10.40 19.63 -3.78
CA LEU A 98 -9.35 19.97 -2.83
C LEU A 98 -8.66 21.28 -3.22
N PRO A 99 -8.17 22.08 -2.26
CA PRO A 99 -7.29 23.21 -2.54
C PRO A 99 -6.03 22.79 -3.32
N ALA A 100 -5.46 23.71 -4.10
CA ALA A 100 -4.33 23.39 -4.97
C ALA A 100 -3.09 22.93 -4.19
N GLU A 101 -2.82 23.52 -3.04
CA GLU A 101 -1.74 23.13 -2.14
C GLU A 101 -1.93 21.73 -1.56
N GLU A 102 -3.17 21.33 -1.30
CA GLU A 102 -3.50 20.02 -0.78
C GLU A 102 -3.36 18.96 -1.87
N ARG A 103 -3.86 19.23 -3.09
CA ARG A 103 -3.74 18.33 -4.25
C ARG A 103 -2.30 17.89 -4.53
N ARG A 104 -1.34 18.77 -4.30
CA ARG A 104 0.11 18.50 -4.47
C ARG A 104 0.65 17.38 -3.58
N LEU A 105 -0.07 17.02 -2.53
CA LEU A 105 0.29 15.95 -1.59
C LEU A 105 -0.21 14.57 -2.03
N TRP A 106 -0.90 14.48 -3.17
CA TRP A 106 -1.51 13.25 -3.66
C TRP A 106 -0.83 12.74 -4.93
N HIS A 107 -0.94 11.44 -5.15
CA HIS A 107 -0.44 10.76 -6.34
C HIS A 107 -1.57 10.02 -7.06
N SER A 108 -1.36 9.75 -8.36
CA SER A 108 -2.27 8.94 -9.15
C SER A 108 -1.89 7.46 -9.11
N HIS A 109 -2.88 6.56 -9.13
CA HIS A 109 -2.63 5.11 -9.13
C HIS A 109 -2.45 4.52 -10.54
N VAL A 110 -2.46 5.37 -11.58
CA VAL A 110 -2.50 4.93 -12.98
C VAL A 110 -1.33 4.01 -13.32
N TYR A 111 -0.11 4.44 -12.99
CA TYR A 111 1.08 3.66 -13.29
C TYR A 111 1.13 2.39 -12.46
N GLU A 112 0.77 2.43 -11.18
CA GLU A 112 0.84 1.26 -10.30
C GLU A 112 -0.06 0.13 -10.79
N VAL A 113 -1.28 0.49 -11.20
CA VAL A 113 -2.24 -0.46 -11.77
C VAL A 113 -1.72 -1.00 -13.10
N LYS A 114 -1.38 -0.11 -14.04
CA LYS A 114 -1.06 -0.51 -15.43
C LYS A 114 0.29 -1.17 -15.59
N SER A 115 1.26 -0.89 -14.72
CA SER A 115 2.57 -1.56 -14.71
C SER A 115 2.52 -2.98 -14.12
N GLY A 116 1.42 -3.36 -13.46
CA GLY A 116 1.32 -4.60 -12.70
C GLY A 116 2.00 -4.54 -11.33
N MET A 117 2.50 -3.37 -10.92
CA MET A 117 3.13 -3.17 -9.61
C MET A 117 2.14 -3.37 -8.47
N LEU A 118 0.97 -2.75 -8.54
CA LEU A 118 -0.07 -2.89 -7.53
C LEU A 118 -0.79 -4.22 -7.76
N VAL A 119 -0.84 -5.05 -6.71
CA VAL A 119 -1.51 -6.35 -6.75
C VAL A 119 -2.39 -6.55 -5.53
N MET A 120 -3.36 -7.44 -5.64
CA MET A 120 -4.10 -8.00 -4.51
C MET A 120 -3.68 -9.45 -4.30
N PRO A 121 -2.79 -9.76 -3.35
CA PRO A 121 -2.29 -11.11 -3.16
C PRO A 121 -3.40 -12.10 -2.77
N ASN A 122 -3.52 -13.22 -3.48
CA ASN A 122 -4.44 -14.29 -3.12
C ASN A 122 -4.00 -15.65 -3.66
N ASN A 123 -3.61 -16.53 -2.74
CA ASN A 123 -3.19 -17.90 -3.07
C ASN A 123 -4.30 -18.95 -2.81
N ALA A 124 -5.48 -18.53 -2.33
CA ALA A 124 -6.57 -19.42 -1.99
C ALA A 124 -7.56 -19.64 -3.14
N VAL A 125 -7.61 -18.72 -4.11
CA VAL A 125 -8.53 -18.75 -5.25
C VAL A 125 -7.76 -19.13 -6.52
N PRO A 126 -8.35 -19.93 -7.44
CA PRO A 126 -7.70 -20.23 -8.72
C PRO A 126 -7.30 -18.97 -9.49
N ALA A 127 -6.06 -18.94 -10.00
CA ALA A 127 -5.44 -17.75 -10.58
C ALA A 127 -6.31 -17.04 -11.63
N ALA A 128 -6.92 -17.79 -12.56
CA ALA A 128 -7.77 -17.19 -13.60
C ALA A 128 -9.05 -16.53 -13.05
N ALA A 129 -9.66 -17.10 -12.01
CA ALA A 129 -10.82 -16.52 -11.36
C ALA A 129 -10.43 -15.29 -10.54
N TRP A 130 -9.26 -15.34 -9.88
CA TRP A 130 -8.74 -14.21 -9.13
C TRP A 130 -8.32 -13.04 -10.03
N GLU A 131 -7.65 -13.31 -11.15
CA GLU A 131 -7.25 -12.29 -12.15
C GLU A 131 -8.46 -11.45 -12.61
N LEU A 132 -9.61 -12.09 -12.84
CA LEU A 132 -10.83 -11.37 -13.21
C LEU A 132 -11.33 -10.46 -12.09
N ALA A 133 -11.37 -10.95 -10.85
CA ALA A 133 -11.83 -10.18 -9.69
C ALA A 133 -10.87 -9.03 -9.37
N GLU A 134 -9.56 -9.30 -9.36
CA GLU A 134 -8.51 -8.30 -9.16
C GLU A 134 -8.57 -7.22 -10.24
N ASN A 135 -8.70 -7.58 -11.52
CA ASN A 135 -8.80 -6.58 -12.59
C ASN A 135 -10.07 -5.72 -12.47
N LYS A 136 -11.18 -6.26 -11.96
CA LYS A 136 -12.38 -5.46 -11.67
C LYS A 136 -12.14 -4.44 -10.56
N GLU A 137 -11.34 -4.80 -9.56
CA GLU A 137 -10.90 -3.84 -8.54
C GLU A 137 -9.94 -2.80 -9.13
N MET A 138 -9.03 -3.22 -10.01
CA MET A 138 -8.10 -2.32 -10.70
C MET A 138 -8.79 -1.29 -11.60
N GLU A 139 -9.91 -1.64 -12.23
CA GLU A 139 -10.76 -0.70 -12.99
C GLU A 139 -11.28 0.46 -12.13
N GLN A 140 -11.41 0.25 -10.81
CA GLN A 140 -11.75 1.31 -9.85
C GLN A 140 -10.50 2.03 -9.34
N VAL A 141 -9.49 1.28 -8.88
CA VAL A 141 -8.28 1.83 -8.26
C VAL A 141 -7.53 2.77 -9.20
N VAL A 142 -7.47 2.45 -10.51
CA VAL A 142 -6.80 3.28 -11.52
C VAL A 142 -7.33 4.72 -11.58
N ARG A 143 -8.55 4.96 -11.06
CA ARG A 143 -9.24 6.26 -11.06
C ARG A 143 -9.10 7.04 -9.75
N LEU A 144 -8.44 6.46 -8.74
CA LEU A 144 -8.28 7.06 -7.43
C LEU A 144 -7.00 7.89 -7.34
N TYR A 145 -7.00 8.84 -6.42
CA TYR A 145 -5.81 9.56 -5.95
C TYR A 145 -5.48 9.13 -4.54
N GLY A 146 -4.20 8.90 -4.24
CA GLY A 146 -3.70 8.44 -2.95
C GLY A 146 -2.91 9.51 -2.19
N LYS A 147 -3.16 9.66 -0.89
CA LYS A 147 -2.33 10.44 0.04
C LYS A 147 -1.79 9.53 1.11
N VAL A 148 -0.47 9.41 1.17
CA VAL A 148 0.22 8.44 2.02
C VAL A 148 1.16 9.16 2.98
N TYR A 149 1.09 8.81 4.26
CA TYR A 149 2.14 9.15 5.22
C TYR A 149 2.69 7.90 5.87
N HIS A 150 4.01 7.75 5.82
CA HIS A 150 4.74 6.78 6.63
C HIS A 150 5.23 7.42 7.92
N LEU A 151 4.95 6.75 9.03
CA LEU A 151 5.31 7.11 10.40
C LEU A 151 6.51 6.31 10.91
N TRP A 152 6.92 5.26 10.18
CA TRP A 152 8.04 4.40 10.55
C TRP A 152 8.91 4.09 9.33
N GLN A 153 10.14 4.60 9.34
CA GLN A 153 11.12 4.42 8.24
C GLN A 153 11.89 3.11 8.38
N THR A 154 11.22 1.99 8.13
CA THR A 154 11.80 0.65 8.30
C THR A 154 12.91 0.34 7.30
N ASP A 155 12.92 0.98 6.13
CA ASP A 155 13.98 0.87 5.10
C ASP A 155 15.33 1.42 5.59
N ARG A 156 15.32 2.39 6.52
CA ARG A 156 16.54 2.92 7.18
C ARG A 156 17.12 1.95 8.22
N GLY A 157 16.39 0.88 8.54
CA GLY A 157 16.72 -0.03 9.65
C GLY A 157 16.23 0.48 11.02
N ASP A 158 15.31 1.45 11.03
CA ASP A 158 14.79 2.00 12.29
C ASP A 158 14.04 0.93 13.09
N ARG A 159 14.48 0.78 14.33
CA ARG A 159 13.92 -0.17 15.30
C ARG A 159 12.64 0.34 15.98
N LEU A 160 12.36 1.64 15.92
CA LEU A 160 11.17 2.30 16.46
C LEU A 160 10.70 3.38 15.47
N PRO A 161 9.45 3.85 15.53
CA PRO A 161 8.97 4.93 14.67
C PRO A 161 9.57 6.28 15.08
N LEU A 162 10.75 6.61 14.54
CA LEU A 162 11.50 7.82 14.88
C LEU A 162 11.27 8.95 13.87
N GLY A 163 11.17 10.17 14.39
CA GLY A 163 11.11 11.40 13.59
C GLY A 163 9.69 11.78 13.15
N GLU A 164 9.62 12.67 12.18
CA GLU A 164 8.35 13.20 11.66
C GLU A 164 7.72 12.28 10.61
N PRO A 165 6.39 12.35 10.42
CA PRO A 165 5.71 11.70 9.30
C PRO A 165 6.35 12.07 7.96
N LYS A 166 6.55 11.08 7.11
CA LYS A 166 7.07 11.24 5.76
C LYS A 166 5.97 11.11 4.74
N LEU A 167 5.80 12.14 3.91
CA LEU A 167 4.93 12.06 2.75
C LEU A 167 5.51 11.05 1.77
N MET A 168 4.67 10.10 1.37
CA MET A 168 5.02 9.13 0.35
C MET A 168 4.18 9.37 -0.90
N THR A 169 4.72 8.98 -2.03
CA THR A 169 4.06 8.96 -3.33
C THR A 169 4.29 7.60 -3.97
N SER A 170 3.74 7.37 -5.16
CA SER A 170 4.10 6.22 -5.98
C SER A 170 5.00 6.59 -7.16
N PHE A 171 5.53 5.57 -7.82
CA PHE A 171 6.18 5.67 -9.13
C PHE A 171 5.12 5.92 -10.22
N THR A 172 5.49 6.68 -11.23
CA THR A 172 4.58 7.14 -12.29
C THR A 172 5.05 6.79 -13.69
N ALA A 173 6.27 6.25 -13.85
CA ALA A 173 6.82 5.87 -15.14
C ALA A 173 7.95 4.83 -15.02
N ASP A 174 8.17 4.09 -16.11
CA ASP A 174 9.31 3.18 -16.23
C ASP A 174 10.64 3.95 -16.08
N GLY A 175 11.62 3.33 -15.43
CA GLY A 175 12.97 3.90 -15.23
C GLY A 175 13.15 4.75 -13.97
N GLN A 176 12.10 4.98 -13.17
CA GLN A 176 12.20 5.67 -11.87
C GLN A 176 12.72 4.76 -10.73
N PHE A 177 12.72 3.45 -10.94
CA PHE A 177 13.02 2.43 -9.94
C PHE A 177 13.47 1.14 -10.62
N ASP A 178 14.29 0.33 -9.92
CA ASP A 178 14.73 -0.99 -10.39
C ASP A 178 13.56 -1.99 -10.30
N PHE A 179 12.62 -1.81 -11.23
CA PHE A 179 11.29 -2.41 -11.20
C PHE A 179 11.35 -3.93 -11.27
N GLU A 180 12.05 -4.47 -12.28
CA GLU A 180 12.09 -5.92 -12.51
C GLU A 180 12.69 -6.66 -11.31
N LYS A 181 13.71 -6.07 -10.68
CA LYS A 181 14.33 -6.64 -9.49
C LYS A 181 13.36 -6.69 -8.32
N HIS A 182 12.85 -5.54 -7.91
CA HIS A 182 12.10 -5.43 -6.66
C HIS A 182 10.67 -5.96 -6.78
N VAL A 183 9.97 -5.67 -7.88
CA VAL A 183 8.63 -6.21 -8.13
C VAL A 183 8.71 -7.71 -8.41
N GLY A 184 9.73 -8.17 -9.13
CA GLY A 184 9.97 -9.60 -9.34
C GLY A 184 10.31 -10.36 -8.05
N GLU A 185 11.02 -9.74 -7.11
CA GLU A 185 11.25 -10.30 -5.76
C GLU A 185 9.96 -10.43 -4.96
N ARG A 186 9.09 -9.41 -5.00
CA ARG A 186 7.76 -9.43 -4.39
C ARG A 186 6.89 -10.51 -4.99
N ASP A 187 6.85 -10.60 -6.32
CA ASP A 187 6.05 -11.58 -7.05
C ASP A 187 6.39 -13.02 -6.70
N ARG A 188 7.69 -13.34 -6.62
CA ARG A 188 8.15 -14.67 -6.16
C ARG A 188 7.67 -14.99 -4.74
N ARG A 189 7.54 -13.99 -3.86
CA ARG A 189 7.09 -14.19 -2.48
C ARG A 189 5.57 -14.30 -2.38
N LEU A 190 4.82 -13.51 -3.16
CA LEU A 190 3.36 -13.44 -3.06
C LEU A 190 2.64 -14.39 -4.03
N GLY A 191 3.33 -14.98 -5.00
CA GLY A 191 2.72 -15.81 -6.04
C GLY A 191 2.03 -15.00 -7.14
N THR A 192 2.47 -13.76 -7.36
CA THR A 192 1.91 -12.83 -8.37
C THR A 192 2.79 -12.76 -9.61
N ASP A 193 2.30 -12.12 -10.68
CA ASP A 193 3.04 -11.91 -11.94
C ASP A 193 2.73 -10.52 -12.51
N TYR A 194 3.65 -9.57 -12.30
CA TYR A 194 3.52 -8.19 -12.75
C TYR A 194 3.50 -8.11 -14.27
N ALA A 195 4.21 -8.99 -14.99
CA ALA A 195 4.28 -8.95 -16.44
C ALA A 195 2.95 -9.40 -17.05
N ARG A 196 2.35 -10.46 -16.50
CA ARG A 196 0.98 -10.88 -16.83
C ARG A 196 -0.01 -9.77 -16.49
N ASN A 197 0.07 -9.19 -15.29
CA ASN A 197 -0.80 -8.09 -14.87
C ASN A 197 -0.69 -6.88 -15.80
N ARG A 198 0.53 -6.48 -16.16
CA ARG A 198 0.78 -5.41 -17.14
C ARG A 198 0.14 -5.70 -18.48
N GLU A 199 0.20 -6.94 -18.95
CA GLU A 199 -0.42 -7.36 -20.21
C GLU A 199 -1.95 -7.28 -20.15
N VAL A 200 -2.58 -7.89 -19.16
CA VAL A 200 -4.06 -7.96 -19.08
C VAL A 200 -4.70 -6.63 -18.71
N ARG A 201 -3.94 -5.70 -18.12
CA ARG A 201 -4.42 -4.37 -17.72
C ARG A 201 -4.18 -3.29 -18.77
N LYS A 202 -3.64 -3.64 -19.96
CA LYS A 202 -3.46 -2.67 -21.06
C LYS A 202 -4.76 -1.96 -21.43
N ASP A 203 -5.85 -2.73 -21.46
CA ASP A 203 -7.18 -2.28 -21.87
C ASP A 203 -7.98 -1.60 -20.76
N ILE A 204 -7.45 -1.56 -19.52
CA ILE A 204 -8.04 -0.73 -18.46
C ILE A 204 -7.85 0.74 -18.88
N GLU A 205 -8.96 1.45 -19.02
CA GLU A 205 -8.99 2.86 -19.35
C GLU A 205 -8.32 3.67 -18.23
N ALA A 206 -7.25 4.40 -18.58
CA ALA A 206 -6.61 5.33 -17.67
C ALA A 206 -7.31 6.70 -17.74
N PRO A 207 -7.68 7.32 -16.60
CA PRO A 207 -8.17 8.68 -16.61
C PRO A 207 -7.06 9.68 -16.98
N GLU A 208 -7.46 10.88 -17.39
CA GLU A 208 -6.54 12.01 -17.41
C GLU A 208 -6.11 12.36 -15.98
N ILE A 209 -4.80 12.38 -15.73
CA ILE A 209 -4.25 12.70 -14.43
C ILE A 209 -4.24 14.22 -14.26
N HIS A 210 -4.80 14.70 -13.15
CA HIS A 210 -4.83 16.13 -12.84
C HIS A 210 -3.41 16.71 -12.75
N PRO A 211 -3.15 17.91 -13.31
CA PRO A 211 -1.80 18.51 -13.35
C PRO A 211 -1.21 18.87 -11.97
N ASP A 212 -2.00 18.79 -10.90
CA ASP A 212 -1.51 19.00 -9.53
C ASP A 212 -1.09 17.70 -8.82
N ALA A 213 -1.46 16.51 -9.32
CA ALA A 213 -1.01 15.24 -8.73
C ALA A 213 0.42 14.90 -9.14
N ASP A 214 1.07 13.96 -8.45
CA ASP A 214 2.39 13.41 -8.82
C ASP A 214 3.53 14.46 -8.84
N GLN A 215 3.45 15.47 -7.98
CA GLN A 215 4.39 16.62 -7.98
C GLN A 215 5.86 16.22 -7.86
N VAL A 216 6.13 15.14 -7.12
CA VAL A 216 7.49 14.63 -6.86
C VAL A 216 8.24 14.31 -8.16
N TRP A 217 7.52 14.01 -9.24
CA TRP A 217 8.08 13.65 -10.54
C TRP A 217 8.04 14.77 -11.58
N LYS A 218 7.46 15.93 -11.24
CA LYS A 218 7.44 17.10 -12.13
C LYS A 218 8.77 17.85 -12.08
N LYS A 219 9.10 18.49 -13.20
CA LYS A 219 10.29 19.33 -13.35
C LYS A 219 9.96 20.78 -13.00
#